data_AF-A0A0P1GN08-F1
#
_entry.id   AF-A0A0P1GN08-F1
#
_cell.length_a   1.000
_cell.length_b   1.000
_cell.length_c   1.000
_cell.angle_alpha   90.00
_cell.angle_beta   90.00
_cell.angle_gamma   90.00
#
_symmetry.space_group_name_H-M   'P 1'
#
loop_
_entity.id
_entity.type
_entity.pdbx_description
1 polymer ?
#
loop_
_entity_poly.entity_id
_entity_poly.type
_entity_poly.pdbx_seq_one_letter_code
_entity_poly.pdbx_strand_id
1 'polypeptide(L)'
;MPQRFHFIGLAWRTLVVALAIGFAVPVAAQNCQLPPELARLTRVLMPLSQSLGYLTDAQRARISDALSGLSEDDVIADLTENGLQSTSSTVLDILATADIAASDGVMRNPRRLANLLSDLDVQATLACQQADMTFFQKIQSGRLGGFLPGSPSDGLSEPRSQREQMVTAGNLIMVLAVLIGSFVGVDVLSRWILALVYNRKACRISAELRVGSTVLKGRVITLGKGGFRFYAAKPAAFDEQLPRMRSGKVRLQIGQHDVLAQIATIHEKVTDFRFAQPISLRTQKQMLRLSSISPFYVKKSGDGDDALVEKVIGAPETGPGAPGRVTQQQS
;
A
#
# COMPACT_ATOMS: atom_id res chain seq x y z
N MET A 1 7.65 -4.65 -37.89
CA MET A 1 7.88 -6.00 -37.35
C MET A 1 7.94 -5.95 -35.82
N PRO A 2 6.90 -6.41 -35.10
CA PRO A 2 7.07 -6.82 -33.70
C PRO A 2 6.22 -8.06 -33.35
N GLN A 3 6.83 -9.22 -33.10
CA GLN A 3 6.10 -10.43 -32.66
C GLN A 3 6.85 -11.30 -31.62
N ARG A 4 7.80 -10.76 -30.84
CA ARG A 4 8.63 -11.59 -29.92
C ARG A 4 8.39 -11.43 -28.41
N PHE A 5 7.38 -10.70 -27.95
CA PHE A 5 7.18 -10.48 -26.50
C PHE A 5 6.07 -11.29 -25.82
N HIS A 6 5.28 -12.09 -26.54
CA HIS A 6 4.16 -12.82 -25.93
C HIS A 6 4.52 -14.13 -25.21
N PHE A 7 5.66 -14.76 -25.54
CA PHE A 7 5.98 -16.09 -25.01
C PHE A 7 6.51 -16.10 -23.58
N ILE A 8 7.14 -15.02 -23.11
CA ILE A 8 7.76 -14.99 -21.78
C ILE A 8 6.71 -14.80 -20.66
N GLY A 9 5.57 -14.16 -20.97
CA GLY A 9 4.50 -13.95 -19.99
C GLY A 9 3.67 -15.19 -19.66
N LEU A 10 3.54 -16.15 -20.60
CA LEU A 10 2.75 -17.36 -20.38
C LEU A 10 3.47 -18.37 -19.49
N ALA A 11 4.77 -18.56 -19.70
CA ALA A 11 5.58 -19.51 -18.92
C ALA A 11 5.69 -19.11 -17.44
N TRP A 12 5.75 -17.80 -17.14
CA TRP A 12 5.76 -17.33 -15.76
C TRP A 12 4.41 -17.52 -15.07
N ARG A 13 3.31 -17.31 -15.79
CA ARG A 13 1.95 -17.51 -15.26
C ARG A 13 1.65 -18.98 -14.97
N THR A 14 2.07 -19.90 -15.82
CA THR A 14 1.86 -21.33 -15.60
C THR A 14 2.69 -21.86 -14.45
N LEU A 15 3.93 -21.37 -14.26
CA LEU A 15 4.77 -21.77 -13.13
C LEU A 15 4.19 -21.30 -11.78
N VAL A 16 3.68 -20.06 -11.69
CA VAL A 16 3.06 -19.54 -10.46
C VAL A 16 1.76 -20.27 -10.12
N VAL A 17 0.95 -20.61 -11.13
CA VAL A 17 -0.30 -21.38 -10.92
C VAL A 17 -0.01 -22.83 -10.53
N ALA A 18 0.99 -23.49 -11.14
CA ALA A 18 1.40 -24.85 -10.76
C ALA A 18 1.98 -24.90 -9.34
N LEU A 19 2.73 -23.88 -8.93
CA LEU A 19 3.26 -23.78 -7.57
C LEU A 19 2.14 -23.50 -6.54
N ALA A 20 1.12 -22.72 -6.91
CA ALA A 20 -0.02 -22.44 -6.03
C ALA A 20 -0.95 -23.65 -5.83
N ILE A 21 -1.09 -24.52 -6.83
CA ILE A 21 -1.95 -25.72 -6.76
C ILE A 21 -1.27 -26.86 -6.00
N GLY A 22 0.07 -26.91 -5.95
CA GLY A 22 0.83 -27.95 -5.25
C GLY A 22 0.81 -27.88 -3.71
N PHE A 23 0.33 -26.78 -3.12
CA PHE A 23 0.29 -26.57 -1.66
C PHE A 23 -1.14 -26.53 -1.08
N ALA A 24 -2.12 -27.10 -1.76
CA ALA A 24 -3.44 -27.33 -1.16
C ALA A 24 -3.35 -28.53 -0.20
N VAL A 25 -2.75 -28.33 0.97
CA VAL A 25 -2.90 -29.25 2.10
C VAL A 25 -4.37 -29.16 2.55
N PRO A 26 -5.11 -30.27 2.66
CA PRO A 26 -6.45 -30.22 3.23
C PRO A 26 -6.33 -29.82 4.70
N VAL A 27 -6.61 -28.55 5.00
CA VAL A 27 -6.70 -28.04 6.36
C VAL A 27 -7.96 -28.63 6.97
N ALA A 28 -7.79 -29.56 7.91
CA ALA A 28 -8.86 -29.96 8.81
C ALA A 28 -9.08 -28.81 9.80
N ALA A 29 -9.96 -27.87 9.45
CA ALA A 29 -10.39 -26.79 10.32
C ALA A 29 -11.11 -27.39 11.54
N GLN A 30 -10.48 -27.37 12.70
CA GLN A 30 -11.22 -27.50 13.96
C GLN A 30 -11.82 -26.13 14.23
N ASN A 31 -13.15 -26.12 14.28
CA ASN A 31 -14.00 -24.94 14.33
C ASN A 31 -13.61 -23.98 15.47
N CYS A 32 -12.94 -22.89 15.13
CA CYS A 32 -12.89 -21.71 15.97
C CYS A 32 -14.29 -21.07 15.95
N GLN A 33 -15.17 -21.58 16.81
CA GLN A 33 -16.56 -21.15 16.93
C GLN A 33 -16.68 -20.20 18.11
N LEU A 34 -17.26 -19.02 17.86
CA LEU A 34 -17.72 -18.14 18.92
C LEU A 34 -18.65 -18.94 19.86
N PRO A 35 -18.58 -18.74 21.18
CA PRO A 35 -19.51 -19.38 22.11
C PRO A 35 -20.96 -19.18 21.64
N PRO A 36 -21.80 -20.24 21.66
CA PRO A 36 -23.13 -20.21 21.05
C PRO A 36 -24.02 -19.12 21.65
N GLU A 37 -23.79 -18.76 22.91
CA GLU A 37 -24.52 -17.71 23.62
C GLU A 37 -24.17 -16.31 23.11
N LEU A 38 -22.88 -16.03 22.88
CA LEU A 38 -22.42 -14.79 22.22
C LEU A 38 -22.91 -14.69 20.77
N ALA A 39 -22.91 -15.82 20.05
CA ALA A 39 -23.46 -15.88 18.70
C ALA A 39 -24.98 -15.61 18.69
N ARG A 40 -25.71 -16.03 19.73
CA ARG A 40 -27.15 -15.73 19.89
C ARG A 40 -27.36 -14.24 20.20
N LEU A 41 -26.58 -13.67 21.12
CA LEU A 41 -26.67 -12.25 21.49
C LEU A 41 -26.37 -11.33 20.30
N THR A 42 -25.28 -11.57 19.57
CA THR A 42 -24.90 -10.79 18.38
C THR A 42 -25.97 -10.82 17.30
N ARG A 43 -26.62 -11.97 17.05
CA ARG A 43 -27.77 -12.06 16.12
C ARG A 43 -28.97 -11.25 16.57
N VAL A 44 -29.21 -11.12 17.88
CA VAL A 44 -30.31 -10.30 18.43
C VAL A 44 -29.97 -8.80 18.31
N LEU A 45 -28.71 -8.42 18.53
CA LEU A 45 -28.25 -7.02 18.50
C LEU A 45 -28.02 -6.47 17.08
N MET A 46 -27.66 -7.31 16.12
CA MET A 46 -27.39 -6.92 14.74
C MET A 46 -28.54 -6.12 14.07
N PRO A 47 -29.80 -6.58 14.07
CA PRO A 47 -30.90 -5.80 13.49
C PRO A 47 -31.21 -4.52 14.28
N LEU A 48 -30.89 -4.48 15.57
CA LEU A 48 -31.14 -3.31 16.43
C LEU A 48 -30.15 -2.17 16.16
N SER A 49 -28.94 -2.49 15.71
CA SER A 49 -27.93 -1.50 15.32
C SER A 49 -28.37 -0.59 14.15
N GLN A 50 -29.38 -1.01 13.38
CA GLN A 50 -29.92 -0.27 12.24
C GLN A 50 -31.20 0.52 12.58
N SER A 51 -31.80 0.28 13.75
CA SER A 51 -33.04 0.95 14.19
C SER A 51 -32.75 2.25 14.93
N LEU A 52 -33.49 3.32 14.62
CA LEU A 52 -33.32 4.63 15.25
C LEU A 52 -34.09 4.73 16.57
N GLY A 53 -33.33 4.73 17.69
CA GLY A 53 -33.65 5.45 18.92
C GLY A 53 -34.41 4.68 20.00
N TYR A 54 -35.54 4.05 19.69
CA TYR A 54 -36.42 3.45 20.71
C TYR A 54 -36.61 1.95 20.50
N LEU A 55 -36.48 1.19 21.58
CA LEU A 55 -36.70 -0.25 21.60
C LEU A 55 -38.13 -0.55 22.02
N THR A 56 -38.82 -1.39 21.26
CA THR A 56 -40.12 -1.94 21.65
C THR A 56 -39.98 -2.86 22.86
N ASP A 57 -41.03 -3.00 23.68
CA ASP A 57 -41.03 -3.90 24.85
C ASP A 57 -40.67 -5.34 24.49
N ALA A 58 -41.11 -5.79 23.32
CA ALA A 58 -40.75 -7.10 22.77
C ALA A 58 -39.25 -7.22 22.46
N GLN A 59 -38.60 -6.15 21.97
CA GLN A 59 -37.15 -6.14 21.74
C GLN A 59 -36.39 -6.09 23.07
N ARG A 60 -36.85 -5.31 24.05
CA ARG A 60 -36.23 -5.25 25.39
C ARG A 60 -36.27 -6.61 26.09
N ALA A 61 -37.42 -7.29 26.06
CA ALA A 61 -37.56 -8.63 26.62
C ALA A 61 -36.64 -9.65 25.94
N ARG A 62 -36.45 -9.56 24.61
CA ARG A 62 -35.54 -10.46 23.87
C ARG A 62 -34.07 -10.23 24.20
N ILE A 63 -33.65 -8.97 24.41
CA ILE A 63 -32.27 -8.66 24.82
C ILE A 63 -32.06 -9.15 26.26
N SER A 64 -33.00 -8.88 27.16
CA SER A 64 -32.93 -9.32 28.56
C SER A 64 -32.92 -10.85 28.68
N ASP A 65 -33.72 -11.56 27.89
CA ASP A 65 -33.68 -13.03 27.80
C ASP A 65 -32.32 -13.54 27.33
N ALA A 66 -31.75 -12.90 26.30
CA ALA A 66 -30.43 -13.25 25.79
C ALA A 66 -29.31 -12.98 26.81
N LEU A 67 -29.41 -11.92 27.61
CA LEU A 67 -28.45 -11.58 28.67
C LEU A 67 -28.58 -12.46 29.91
N SER A 68 -29.78 -12.95 30.23
CA SER A 68 -30.03 -13.73 31.45
C SER A 68 -29.26 -15.05 31.54
N GLY A 69 -28.78 -15.57 30.40
CA GLY A 69 -27.92 -16.76 30.34
C GLY A 69 -26.42 -16.46 30.38
N LEU A 70 -26.01 -15.20 30.20
CA LEU A 70 -24.61 -14.81 30.07
C LEU A 70 -24.07 -14.26 31.39
N SER A 71 -23.24 -15.03 32.07
CA SER A 71 -22.39 -14.53 33.16
C SER A 71 -21.11 -13.92 32.58
N GLU A 72 -20.70 -12.73 33.02
CA GLU A 72 -19.44 -12.11 32.58
C GLU A 72 -18.23 -13.03 32.85
N ASP A 73 -18.22 -13.70 34.01
CA ASP A 73 -17.13 -14.59 34.41
C ASP A 73 -17.05 -15.83 33.51
N ASP A 74 -18.20 -16.42 33.16
CA ASP A 74 -18.27 -17.60 32.28
C ASP A 74 -17.88 -17.23 30.84
N VAL A 75 -18.29 -16.05 30.38
CA VAL A 75 -17.93 -15.55 29.05
C VAL A 75 -16.43 -15.29 28.95
N ILE A 76 -15.80 -14.72 29.97
CA ILE A 76 -14.35 -14.52 29.99
C ILE A 76 -13.62 -15.86 30.05
N ALA A 77 -14.10 -16.81 30.86
CA ALA A 77 -13.55 -18.16 30.92
C ALA A 77 -13.60 -18.87 29.56
N ASP A 78 -14.76 -18.85 28.89
CA ASP A 78 -14.96 -19.44 27.56
C ASP A 78 -14.09 -18.76 26.50
N LEU A 79 -13.99 -17.42 26.49
CA LEU A 79 -13.12 -16.70 25.57
C LEU A 79 -11.64 -17.02 25.80
N THR A 80 -11.24 -17.23 27.05
CA THR A 80 -9.87 -17.59 27.41
C THR A 80 -9.55 -19.03 26.99
N GLU A 81 -10.48 -19.95 27.21
CA GLU A 81 -10.35 -21.36 26.80
C GLU A 81 -10.24 -21.50 25.27
N ASN A 82 -10.98 -20.67 24.53
CA ASN A 82 -10.96 -20.65 23.07
C ASN A 82 -9.83 -19.77 22.47
N GLY A 83 -8.93 -19.21 23.29
CA GLY A 83 -7.80 -18.40 22.81
C GLY A 83 -8.20 -17.01 22.28
N LEU A 84 -9.41 -16.55 22.59
CA LEU A 84 -9.99 -15.26 22.19
C LEU A 84 -9.80 -14.18 23.27
N GLN A 85 -8.79 -14.31 24.12
CA GLN A 85 -8.59 -13.41 25.27
C GLN A 85 -8.51 -11.92 24.87
N SER A 86 -7.97 -11.61 23.68
CA SER A 86 -7.90 -10.24 23.15
C SER A 86 -9.26 -9.62 22.84
N THR A 87 -10.31 -10.44 22.65
CA THR A 87 -11.68 -9.97 22.35
C THR A 87 -12.52 -9.71 23.59
N SER A 88 -12.03 -10.09 24.79
CA SER A 88 -12.76 -9.99 26.06
C SER A 88 -13.24 -8.56 26.36
N SER A 89 -12.40 -7.54 26.13
CA SER A 89 -12.79 -6.14 26.37
C SER A 89 -13.92 -5.68 25.46
N THR A 90 -13.87 -6.06 24.17
CA THR A 90 -14.91 -5.74 23.19
C THR A 90 -16.23 -6.43 23.54
N VAL A 91 -16.18 -7.67 24.01
CA VAL A 91 -17.36 -8.42 24.45
C VAL A 91 -18.00 -7.80 25.68
N LEU A 92 -17.22 -7.41 26.69
CA LEU A 92 -17.73 -6.72 27.88
C LEU A 92 -18.38 -5.37 27.52
N ASP A 93 -17.79 -4.61 26.60
CA ASP A 93 -18.38 -3.37 26.10
C ASP A 93 -19.73 -3.60 25.39
N ILE A 94 -19.88 -4.73 24.67
CA ILE A 94 -21.13 -5.13 24.03
C ILE A 94 -22.17 -5.54 25.08
N LEU A 95 -21.78 -6.33 26.08
CA LEU A 95 -22.67 -6.77 27.18
C LEU A 95 -23.18 -5.57 27.98
N ALA A 96 -22.30 -4.65 28.37
CA ALA A 96 -22.67 -3.43 29.06
C ALA A 96 -23.60 -2.54 28.21
N THR A 97 -23.33 -2.42 26.91
CA THR A 97 -24.21 -1.65 26.01
C THR A 97 -25.58 -2.31 25.83
N ALA A 98 -25.63 -3.65 25.79
CA ALA A 98 -26.86 -4.41 25.68
C ALA A 98 -27.70 -4.33 26.97
N ASP A 99 -27.07 -4.36 28.15
CA ASP A 99 -27.75 -4.24 29.44
C ASP A 99 -28.37 -2.85 29.63
N ILE A 100 -27.62 -1.79 29.30
CA ILE A 100 -28.14 -0.42 29.29
C ILE A 100 -29.31 -0.30 28.29
N ALA A 101 -29.20 -0.91 27.11
CA ALA A 101 -30.27 -0.90 26.12
C ALA A 101 -31.53 -1.65 26.59
N ALA A 102 -31.37 -2.76 27.31
CA ALA A 102 -32.46 -3.55 27.86
C ALA A 102 -33.19 -2.81 28.99
N SER A 103 -32.44 -2.14 29.88
CA SER A 103 -32.96 -1.42 31.04
C SER A 103 -33.58 -0.06 30.68
N ASP A 104 -32.84 0.81 29.97
CA ASP A 104 -33.29 2.16 29.61
C ASP A 104 -34.31 2.17 28.46
N GLY A 105 -34.34 1.12 27.63
CA GLY A 105 -35.19 1.03 26.45
C GLY A 105 -34.87 2.02 25.33
N VAL A 106 -33.77 2.77 25.47
CA VAL A 106 -33.29 3.75 24.50
C VAL A 106 -31.89 3.37 24.06
N MET A 107 -31.70 3.19 22.74
CA MET A 107 -30.39 2.92 22.16
C MET A 107 -29.69 4.25 21.88
N ARG A 108 -28.89 4.73 22.85
CA ARG A 108 -28.27 6.07 22.78
C ARG A 108 -27.27 6.23 21.61
N ASN A 109 -26.62 5.15 21.19
CA ASN A 109 -25.64 5.20 20.10
C ASN A 109 -25.61 3.89 19.27
N PRO A 110 -26.57 3.71 18.34
CA PRO A 110 -26.66 2.49 17.53
C PRO A 110 -25.43 2.30 16.62
N ARG A 111 -24.78 3.39 16.21
CA ARG A 111 -23.53 3.36 15.42
C ARG A 111 -22.36 2.79 16.22
N ARG A 112 -22.25 3.13 17.51
CA ARG A 112 -21.21 2.56 18.38
C ARG A 112 -21.40 1.06 18.53
N LEU A 113 -22.64 0.59 18.71
CA LEU A 113 -22.93 -0.84 18.78
C LEU A 113 -22.59 -1.56 17.47
N ALA A 114 -22.93 -0.98 16.31
CA ALA A 114 -22.55 -1.53 15.01
C ALA A 114 -21.02 -1.67 14.86
N ASN A 115 -20.27 -0.66 15.30
CA ASN A 115 -18.81 -0.69 15.25
C ASN A 115 -18.22 -1.75 16.18
N LEU A 116 -18.74 -1.89 17.40
CA LEU A 116 -18.31 -2.93 18.36
C LEU A 116 -18.59 -4.33 17.82
N LEU A 117 -19.77 -4.56 17.23
CA LEU A 117 -20.12 -5.84 16.60
C LEU A 117 -19.22 -6.15 15.40
N SER A 118 -18.89 -5.15 14.58
CA SER A 118 -17.96 -5.33 13.46
C SER A 118 -16.53 -5.59 13.93
N ASP A 119 -16.07 -4.94 14.99
CA ASP A 119 -14.74 -5.13 15.56
C ASP A 119 -14.62 -6.53 16.17
N LEU A 120 -15.66 -7.01 16.86
CA LEU A 120 -15.73 -8.37 17.38
C LEU A 120 -15.59 -9.42 16.25
N ASP A 121 -16.28 -9.25 15.13
CA ASP A 121 -16.21 -10.17 13.98
C ASP A 121 -14.80 -10.21 13.35
N VAL A 122 -14.17 -9.03 13.20
CA VAL A 122 -12.80 -8.91 12.70
C VAL A 122 -11.80 -9.54 13.66
N GLN A 123 -11.90 -9.24 14.97
CA GLN A 123 -10.99 -9.76 15.98
C GLN A 123 -11.15 -11.27 16.16
N ALA A 124 -12.38 -11.80 16.12
CA ALA A 124 -12.63 -13.23 16.14
C ALA A 124 -12.00 -13.91 14.92
N THR A 125 -12.17 -13.36 13.72
CA THR A 125 -11.56 -13.91 12.50
C THR A 125 -10.04 -13.94 12.58
N LEU A 126 -9.42 -12.86 13.07
CA LEU A 126 -7.97 -12.76 13.22
C LEU A 126 -7.44 -13.72 14.29
N ALA A 127 -8.12 -13.79 15.44
CA ALA A 127 -7.72 -14.70 16.51
C ALA A 127 -7.87 -16.17 16.10
N CYS A 128 -8.90 -16.50 15.31
CA CYS A 128 -9.04 -17.84 14.72
C CYS A 128 -7.91 -18.18 13.74
N GLN A 129 -7.51 -17.24 12.88
CA GLN A 129 -6.37 -17.43 11.98
C GLN A 129 -5.04 -17.60 12.74
N GLN A 130 -4.89 -16.94 13.89
CA GLN A 130 -3.70 -17.07 14.75
C GLN A 130 -3.73 -18.36 15.59
N ALA A 131 -4.91 -18.78 16.04
CA ALA A 131 -5.10 -20.04 16.76
C ALA A 131 -4.75 -21.25 15.88
N ASP A 132 -5.12 -21.23 14.60
CA ASP A 132 -4.67 -22.24 13.63
C ASP A 132 -3.15 -22.34 13.60
N MET A 133 -2.42 -21.22 13.56
CA MET A 133 -0.96 -21.19 13.53
C MET A 133 -0.30 -21.70 14.84
N THR A 134 -0.91 -21.45 16.00
CA THR A 134 -0.38 -21.90 17.31
C THR A 134 -0.75 -23.35 17.64
N PHE A 135 -1.88 -23.85 17.14
CA PHE A 135 -2.30 -25.24 17.34
C PHE A 135 -1.45 -26.23 16.54
N PHE A 136 -0.94 -25.86 15.37
CA PHE A 136 0.06 -26.68 14.65
C PHE A 136 1.36 -26.87 15.46
N GLN A 137 1.75 -25.90 16.30
CA GLN A 137 2.86 -26.08 17.26
C GLN A 137 2.46 -26.98 18.44
N LYS A 138 1.24 -26.84 18.98
CA LYS A 138 0.77 -27.63 20.13
C LYS A 138 0.53 -29.10 19.78
N ILE A 139 -0.04 -29.40 18.60
CA ILE A 139 -0.18 -30.79 18.10
C ILE A 139 1.18 -31.43 17.82
N GLN A 140 2.17 -30.70 17.33
CA GLN A 140 3.53 -31.25 17.17
C GLN A 140 4.20 -31.55 18.51
N SER A 141 3.85 -30.84 19.59
CA SER A 141 4.31 -31.14 20.96
C SER A 141 3.48 -32.19 21.70
N GLY A 142 2.22 -32.41 21.32
CA GLY A 142 1.29 -33.33 22.00
C GLY A 142 1.23 -34.76 21.44
N ARG A 143 1.96 -35.06 20.35
CA ARG A 143 1.94 -36.37 19.68
C ARG A 143 3.00 -37.37 20.19
N LEU A 144 3.35 -37.29 21.48
CA LEU A 144 4.08 -38.32 22.21
C LEU A 144 3.28 -38.64 23.48
N GLY A 145 2.52 -39.73 23.47
CA GLY A 145 1.82 -40.21 24.67
C GLY A 145 0.46 -40.84 24.42
N GLY A 146 0.37 -41.80 23.50
CA GLY A 146 -0.76 -42.71 23.48
C GLY A 146 -0.67 -43.65 24.69
N PHE A 147 -1.54 -43.46 25.67
CA PHE A 147 -1.81 -44.44 26.72
C PHE A 147 -2.52 -45.65 26.09
N LEU A 148 -1.77 -46.71 25.81
CA LEU A 148 -2.30 -48.07 25.70
C LEU A 148 -1.77 -48.86 26.91
N PRO A 149 -2.64 -49.43 27.78
CA PRO A 149 -2.18 -50.28 28.86
C PRO A 149 -1.90 -51.66 28.28
N GLY A 150 -0.63 -52.04 28.22
CA GLY A 150 -0.23 -53.43 28.01
C GLY A 150 0.84 -53.63 26.95
N SER A 151 2.10 -53.66 27.39
CA SER A 151 3.10 -54.69 27.09
C SER A 151 4.49 -54.12 27.36
N PRO A 152 5.28 -54.68 28.30
CA PRO A 152 6.65 -54.25 28.53
C PRO A 152 7.57 -55.03 27.58
N SER A 153 8.29 -54.34 26.71
CA SER A 153 9.49 -54.90 26.12
C SER A 153 10.47 -53.80 25.77
N ASP A 154 11.62 -53.89 26.41
CA ASP A 154 12.86 -53.18 26.19
C ASP A 154 13.20 -52.93 24.72
N GLY A 155 13.83 -51.78 24.46
CA GLY A 155 14.40 -51.48 23.16
C GLY A 155 15.08 -50.12 23.11
N LEU A 156 16.33 -50.09 23.56
CA LEU A 156 17.31 -49.03 23.31
C LEU A 156 17.12 -48.37 21.94
N SER A 157 16.64 -47.12 21.93
CA SER A 157 16.63 -46.26 20.75
C SER A 157 17.42 -45.00 21.06
N GLU A 158 18.70 -45.07 20.73
CA GLU A 158 19.67 -43.97 20.64
C GLU A 158 19.21 -42.87 19.64
N PRO A 159 19.81 -41.66 19.70
CA PRO A 159 19.16 -40.40 19.36
C PRO A 159 19.20 -40.12 17.85
N ARG A 160 18.30 -40.75 17.09
CA ARG A 160 18.11 -40.41 15.66
C ARG A 160 17.15 -39.25 15.43
N SER A 161 16.36 -38.87 16.45
CA SER A 161 15.30 -37.87 16.34
C SER A 161 15.77 -36.41 16.33
N GLN A 162 16.95 -36.08 16.88
CA GLN A 162 17.45 -34.70 16.86
C GLN A 162 17.96 -34.25 15.49
N ARG A 163 18.49 -35.18 14.68
CA ARG A 163 19.04 -34.84 13.36
C ARG A 163 17.94 -34.52 12.35
N GLU A 164 16.79 -35.19 12.45
CA GLU A 164 15.62 -34.91 11.61
C GLU A 164 14.89 -33.62 12.01
N GLN A 165 14.86 -33.28 13.31
CA GLN A 165 14.33 -32.00 13.81
C GLN A 165 15.15 -30.79 13.34
N MET A 166 16.48 -30.89 13.29
CA MET A 166 17.32 -29.80 12.77
C MET A 166 17.14 -29.59 11.26
N VAL A 167 16.93 -30.66 10.50
CA VAL A 167 16.69 -30.58 9.04
C VAL A 167 15.31 -30.01 8.73
N THR A 168 14.28 -30.36 9.53
CA THR A 168 12.92 -29.81 9.36
C THR A 168 12.81 -28.35 9.80
N ALA A 169 13.44 -27.95 10.89
CA ALA A 169 13.52 -26.54 11.31
C ALA A 169 14.32 -25.69 10.30
N GLY A 170 15.42 -26.22 9.77
CA GLY A 170 16.21 -25.56 8.72
C GLY A 170 15.41 -25.34 7.43
N ASN A 171 14.62 -26.33 7.01
CA ASN A 171 13.75 -26.19 5.85
C ASN A 171 12.67 -25.11 6.05
N LEU A 172 12.07 -25.02 7.24
CA LEU A 172 11.06 -24.00 7.53
C LEU A 172 11.64 -22.58 7.44
N ILE A 173 12.83 -22.37 8.01
CA ILE A 173 13.52 -21.08 7.95
C ILE A 173 13.89 -20.72 6.52
N MET A 174 14.37 -21.69 5.73
CA MET A 174 14.65 -21.50 4.30
C MET A 174 13.39 -21.09 3.51
N VAL A 175 12.27 -21.77 3.74
CA VAL A 175 10.99 -21.44 3.08
C VAL A 175 10.53 -20.03 3.47
N LEU A 176 10.61 -19.66 4.75
CA LEU A 176 10.24 -18.33 5.22
C LEU A 176 11.16 -17.24 4.65
N ALA A 177 12.47 -17.50 4.60
CA ALA A 177 13.45 -16.58 4.03
C ALA A 177 13.23 -16.40 2.52
N VAL A 178 12.88 -17.46 1.79
CA VAL A 178 12.53 -17.38 0.36
C VAL A 178 11.24 -16.58 0.17
N LEU A 179 10.22 -16.78 1.02
CA LEU A 179 8.98 -16.02 0.98
C LEU A 179 9.23 -14.53 1.21
N ILE A 180 9.87 -14.16 2.33
CA ILE A 180 10.20 -12.77 2.66
C ILE A 180 11.10 -12.17 1.56
N GLY A 181 12.11 -12.92 1.13
CA GLY A 181 13.01 -12.53 0.05
C GLY A 181 12.29 -12.32 -1.28
N SER A 182 11.25 -13.11 -1.58
CA SER A 182 10.43 -12.93 -2.77
C SER A 182 9.57 -11.67 -2.70
N PHE A 183 8.95 -11.38 -1.56
CA PHE A 183 8.16 -10.16 -1.37
C PHE A 183 9.04 -8.91 -1.48
N VAL A 184 10.15 -8.89 -0.75
CA VAL A 184 11.12 -7.78 -0.83
C VAL A 184 11.72 -7.69 -2.24
N GLY A 185 12.01 -8.82 -2.86
CA GLY A 185 12.53 -8.90 -4.23
C GLY A 185 11.56 -8.29 -5.24
N VAL A 186 10.27 -8.61 -5.15
CA VAL A 186 9.23 -8.04 -6.02
C VAL A 186 9.06 -6.54 -5.79
N ASP A 187 9.11 -6.07 -4.56
CA ASP A 187 9.02 -4.64 -4.26
C ASP A 187 10.23 -3.85 -4.75
N VAL A 188 11.45 -4.37 -4.54
CA VAL A 188 12.67 -3.75 -5.05
C VAL A 188 12.70 -3.80 -6.57
N LEU A 189 12.32 -4.92 -7.17
CA LEU A 189 12.26 -5.08 -8.62
C LEU A 189 11.21 -4.17 -9.24
N SER A 190 10.03 -4.04 -8.64
CA SER A 190 8.98 -3.14 -9.13
C SER A 190 9.44 -1.68 -9.05
N ARG A 191 10.08 -1.26 -7.95
CA ARG A 191 10.68 0.08 -7.83
C ARG A 191 11.78 0.32 -8.86
N TRP A 192 12.62 -0.69 -9.13
CA TRP A 192 13.64 -0.64 -10.17
C TRP A 192 13.04 -0.52 -11.57
N ILE A 193 12.02 -1.33 -11.88
CA ILE A 193 11.29 -1.25 -13.15
C ILE A 193 10.61 0.11 -13.28
N LEU A 194 9.96 0.62 -12.23
CA LEU A 194 9.38 1.96 -12.20
C LEU A 194 10.45 3.04 -12.39
N ALA A 195 11.63 2.91 -11.79
CA ALA A 195 12.74 3.86 -12.00
C ALA A 195 13.28 3.82 -13.43
N LEU A 196 13.32 2.63 -14.05
CA LEU A 196 13.76 2.44 -15.43
C LEU A 196 12.71 2.94 -16.44
N VAL A 197 11.43 2.67 -16.18
CA VAL A 197 10.30 3.03 -17.05
C VAL A 197 9.96 4.53 -16.89
N TYR A 198 10.03 5.06 -15.68
CA TYR A 198 9.65 6.42 -15.32
C TYR A 198 10.83 7.22 -14.79
N ASN A 199 11.97 7.21 -15.49
CA ASN A 199 13.15 8.03 -15.20
C ASN A 199 12.87 9.54 -15.43
N ARG A 200 11.91 10.09 -14.69
CA ARG A 200 11.55 11.50 -14.58
C ARG A 200 12.23 12.03 -13.33
N LYS A 201 12.97 13.12 -13.49
CA LYS A 201 13.64 13.81 -12.39
C LYS A 201 13.09 15.23 -12.29
N ALA A 202 12.77 15.65 -11.07
CA ALA A 202 12.52 17.05 -10.76
C ALA A 202 13.84 17.79 -10.93
N CYS A 203 13.79 18.93 -11.59
CA CYS A 203 14.95 19.77 -11.86
C CYS A 203 14.48 21.21 -12.00
N ARG A 204 15.40 22.17 -11.96
CA ARG A 204 15.10 23.57 -12.23
C ARG A 204 16.14 24.09 -13.21
N ILE A 205 15.85 23.94 -14.49
CA ILE A 205 16.78 24.28 -15.59
C ILE A 205 16.19 25.45 -16.38
N SER A 206 16.93 26.54 -16.53
CA SER A 206 16.55 27.63 -17.41
C SER A 206 16.56 27.15 -18.87
N ALA A 207 15.47 27.37 -19.58
CA ALA A 207 15.29 26.87 -20.93
C ALA A 207 14.54 27.87 -21.80
N GLU A 208 14.78 27.79 -23.11
CA GLU A 208 14.09 28.58 -24.11
C GLU A 208 13.27 27.66 -25.01
N LEU A 209 11.99 27.98 -25.17
CA LEU A 209 11.08 27.27 -26.06
C LEU A 209 10.91 28.09 -27.33
N ARG A 210 11.37 27.57 -28.46
CA ARG A 210 11.24 28.21 -29.77
C ARG A 210 10.01 27.67 -30.50
N VAL A 211 9.15 28.59 -30.93
CA VAL A 211 7.91 28.32 -31.65
C VAL A 211 7.93 29.16 -32.92
N GLY A 212 8.32 28.56 -34.04
CA GLY A 212 8.60 29.30 -35.27
C GLY A 212 9.73 30.32 -35.05
N SER A 213 9.44 31.60 -35.24
CA SER A 213 10.37 32.72 -35.00
C SER A 213 10.35 33.28 -33.56
N THR A 214 9.40 32.83 -32.73
CA THR A 214 9.23 33.37 -31.37
C THR A 214 10.01 32.54 -30.36
N VAL A 215 10.67 33.20 -29.41
CA VAL A 215 11.42 32.56 -28.32
C VAL A 215 10.77 32.87 -26.98
N LEU A 216 10.29 31.84 -26.29
CA LEU A 216 9.67 31.93 -24.98
C LEU A 216 10.66 31.47 -23.91
N LYS A 217 10.98 32.35 -22.95
CA LYS A 217 11.86 32.01 -21.83
C LYS A 217 11.07 31.36 -20.71
N GLY A 218 11.64 30.34 -20.08
CA GLY A 218 11.03 29.66 -18.96
C GLY A 218 11.99 28.71 -18.27
N ARG A 219 11.42 27.77 -17.52
CA ARG A 219 12.15 26.78 -16.73
C ARG A 219 11.57 25.40 -16.95
N VAL A 220 12.43 24.39 -17.04
CA VAL A 220 12.03 22.99 -17.02
C VAL A 220 12.04 22.50 -15.57
N ILE A 221 10.85 22.12 -15.09
CA ILE A 221 10.59 21.67 -13.71
C ILE A 221 10.77 20.16 -13.57
N THR A 222 10.50 19.42 -14.64
CA THR A 222 10.66 17.96 -14.64
C THR A 222 11.19 17.53 -15.99
N LEU A 223 12.22 16.70 -15.99
CA LEU A 223 12.83 16.17 -17.20
C LEU A 223 12.88 14.64 -17.15
N GLY A 224 12.23 14.02 -18.13
CA GLY A 224 12.27 12.58 -18.37
C GLY A 224 12.89 12.23 -19.71
N LYS A 225 13.07 10.92 -19.97
CA LYS A 225 13.55 10.43 -21.27
C LYS A 225 12.57 10.74 -22.43
N GLY A 226 11.27 10.72 -22.13
CA GLY A 226 10.21 10.87 -23.14
C GLY A 226 9.58 12.26 -23.22
N GLY A 227 9.92 13.17 -22.31
CA GLY A 227 9.29 14.48 -22.26
C GLY A 227 9.75 15.32 -21.08
N PHE A 228 9.19 16.51 -20.97
CA PHE A 228 9.52 17.48 -19.94
C PHE A 228 8.30 18.32 -19.57
N ARG A 229 8.35 18.94 -18.40
CA ARG A 229 7.35 19.89 -17.92
C ARG A 229 7.96 21.29 -17.93
N PHE A 230 7.32 22.21 -18.62
CA PHE A 230 7.80 23.58 -18.81
C PHE A 230 6.92 24.56 -18.04
N TYR A 231 7.58 25.50 -17.37
CA TYR A 231 6.98 26.65 -16.69
C TYR A 231 7.42 27.92 -17.41
N ALA A 232 6.47 28.67 -17.97
CA ALA A 232 6.77 29.90 -18.67
C ALA A 232 7.09 31.03 -17.69
N ALA A 233 8.13 31.82 -17.96
CA ALA A 233 8.44 32.98 -17.12
C ALA A 233 7.39 34.10 -17.27
N LYS A 234 6.75 34.17 -18.45
CA LYS A 234 5.65 35.10 -18.77
C LYS A 234 4.45 34.31 -19.26
N PRO A 235 3.47 33.98 -18.39
CA PRO A 235 2.30 33.20 -18.76
C PRO A 235 1.51 33.80 -19.93
N ALA A 236 1.26 35.11 -19.92
CA ALA A 236 0.53 35.80 -21.00
C ALA A 236 1.15 35.59 -22.39
N ALA A 237 2.48 35.73 -22.51
CA ALA A 237 3.18 35.52 -23.78
C ALA A 237 3.18 34.04 -24.22
N PHE A 238 3.07 33.11 -23.27
CA PHE A 238 2.95 31.68 -23.55
C PHE A 238 1.55 31.34 -24.08
N ASP A 239 0.51 31.91 -23.47
CA ASP A 239 -0.89 31.69 -23.85
C ASP A 239 -1.19 32.20 -25.26
N GLU A 240 -0.62 33.35 -25.65
CA GLU A 240 -0.72 33.89 -27.02
C GLU A 240 -0.16 32.92 -28.08
N GLN A 241 0.92 32.19 -27.76
CA GLN A 241 1.55 31.24 -28.69
C GLN A 241 0.95 29.83 -28.60
N LEU A 242 0.09 29.56 -27.62
CA LEU A 242 -0.49 28.24 -27.35
C LEU A 242 -1.20 27.62 -28.56
N PRO A 243 -1.99 28.36 -29.36
CA PRO A 243 -2.64 27.80 -30.55
C PRO A 243 -1.63 27.24 -31.56
N ARG A 244 -0.51 27.95 -31.79
CA ARG A 244 0.56 27.53 -32.71
C ARG A 244 1.34 26.34 -32.18
N MET A 245 1.54 26.27 -30.87
CA MET A 245 2.21 25.14 -30.23
C MET A 245 1.37 23.86 -30.27
N ARG A 246 0.03 23.97 -30.19
CA ARG A 246 -0.87 22.81 -30.29
C ARG A 246 -0.88 22.18 -31.69
N SER A 247 -0.73 22.97 -32.75
CA SER A 247 -0.73 22.49 -34.12
C SER A 247 0.63 21.99 -34.62
N GLY A 248 1.71 22.15 -33.84
CA GLY A 248 3.07 22.00 -34.35
C GLY A 248 4.06 21.33 -33.40
N LYS A 249 5.29 21.17 -33.90
CA LYS A 249 6.45 20.82 -33.07
C LYS A 249 7.09 22.10 -32.56
N VAL A 250 7.41 22.11 -31.28
CA VAL A 250 8.21 23.16 -30.63
C VAL A 250 9.63 22.67 -30.44
N ARG A 251 10.55 23.60 -30.28
CA ARG A 251 11.96 23.30 -30.12
C ARG A 251 12.44 23.79 -28.76
N LEU A 252 12.84 22.85 -27.91
CA LEU A 252 13.37 23.12 -26.58
C LEU A 252 14.88 23.30 -26.67
N GLN A 253 15.36 24.45 -26.21
CA GLN A 253 16.78 24.74 -26.07
C GLN A 253 17.18 24.77 -24.60
N ILE A 254 18.13 23.90 -24.23
CA ILE A 254 18.74 23.83 -22.89
C ILE A 254 20.25 23.83 -23.08
N GLY A 255 20.90 24.96 -22.80
CA GLY A 255 22.34 25.13 -23.04
C GLY A 255 22.68 24.85 -24.52
N GLN A 256 23.52 23.84 -24.75
CA GLN A 256 23.92 23.40 -26.10
C GLN A 256 22.99 22.34 -26.71
N HIS A 257 21.95 21.91 -25.99
CA HIS A 257 21.04 20.90 -26.46
C HIS A 257 19.79 21.52 -27.09
N ASP A 258 19.46 21.01 -28.28
CA ASP A 258 18.30 21.41 -29.06
C ASP A 258 17.46 20.15 -29.36
N VAL A 259 16.22 20.11 -28.85
CA VAL A 259 15.34 18.94 -28.95
C VAL A 259 13.94 19.33 -29.40
N LEU A 260 13.40 18.58 -30.35
CA LEU A 260 12.02 18.74 -30.82
C LEU A 260 11.02 18.07 -29.88
N ALA A 261 9.93 18.76 -29.60
CA ALA A 261 8.85 18.29 -28.74
C ALA A 261 7.48 18.75 -29.23
N GLN A 262 6.43 18.18 -28.65
CA GLN A 262 5.03 18.50 -28.91
C GLN A 262 4.29 18.65 -27.59
N ILE A 263 3.27 19.51 -27.54
CA ILE A 263 2.40 19.60 -26.37
C ILE A 263 1.70 18.25 -26.18
N ALA A 264 1.74 17.74 -24.95
CA ALA A 264 1.00 16.55 -24.54
C ALA A 264 -0.22 16.93 -23.70
N THR A 265 -0.03 17.77 -22.68
CA THR A 265 -1.08 18.16 -21.74
C THR A 265 -0.78 19.55 -21.20
N ILE A 266 -1.81 20.38 -21.02
CA ILE A 266 -1.68 21.72 -20.46
C ILE A 266 -2.36 21.69 -19.09
N HIS A 267 -1.63 22.12 -18.07
CA HIS A 267 -2.13 22.31 -16.71
C HIS A 267 -2.15 23.81 -16.40
N GLU A 268 -2.74 24.19 -15.26
CA GLU A 268 -2.94 25.60 -14.90
C GLU A 268 -1.62 26.41 -14.85
N LYS A 269 -0.59 25.87 -14.20
CA LYS A 269 0.71 26.56 -14.04
C LYS A 269 1.79 26.08 -15.02
N VAL A 270 1.65 24.89 -15.59
CA VAL A 270 2.72 24.17 -16.29
C VAL A 270 2.19 23.45 -17.52
N THR A 271 3.03 23.29 -18.54
CA THR A 271 2.67 22.50 -19.73
C THR A 271 3.60 21.32 -19.89
N ASP A 272 3.01 20.15 -20.10
CA ASP A 272 3.72 18.90 -20.37
C ASP A 272 3.99 18.77 -21.87
N PHE A 273 5.25 18.55 -22.21
CA PHE A 273 5.72 18.34 -23.56
C PHE A 273 6.29 16.92 -23.70
N ARG A 274 5.97 16.28 -24.82
CA ARG A 274 6.55 14.99 -25.21
C ARG A 274 7.62 15.22 -26.27
N PHE A 275 8.79 14.61 -26.11
CA PHE A 275 9.82 14.68 -27.14
C PHE A 275 9.37 13.92 -28.39
N ALA A 276 9.65 14.49 -29.57
CA ALA A 276 9.39 13.82 -30.84
C ALA A 276 10.21 12.53 -30.98
N GLN A 277 11.42 12.53 -30.43
CA GLN A 277 12.27 11.35 -30.26
C GLN A 277 12.75 11.29 -28.81
N PRO A 278 12.68 10.13 -28.14
CA PRO A 278 13.21 9.99 -26.79
C PRO A 278 14.68 10.39 -26.72
N ILE A 279 15.06 11.18 -25.72
CA ILE A 279 16.46 11.58 -25.52
C ILE A 279 17.28 10.41 -24.96
N SER A 280 18.58 10.41 -25.19
CA SER A 280 19.47 9.41 -24.58
C SER A 280 19.63 9.66 -23.08
N LEU A 281 19.97 8.62 -22.31
CA LEU A 281 20.28 8.77 -20.88
C LEU A 281 21.50 9.68 -20.64
N ARG A 282 22.46 9.68 -21.58
CA ARG A 282 23.63 10.57 -21.53
C ARG A 282 23.22 12.02 -21.68
N THR A 283 22.39 12.33 -22.68
CA THR A 283 21.84 13.66 -22.93
C THR A 283 21.01 14.13 -21.74
N GLN A 284 20.14 13.28 -21.20
CA GLN A 284 19.35 13.60 -20.01
C GLN A 284 20.26 13.96 -18.82
N LYS A 285 21.29 13.15 -18.54
CA LYS A 285 22.27 13.43 -17.47
C LYS A 285 23.01 14.75 -17.71
N GLN A 286 23.37 15.07 -18.95
CA GLN A 286 24.02 16.34 -19.30
C GLN A 286 23.11 17.54 -19.06
N MET A 287 21.85 17.48 -19.51
CA MET A 287 20.86 18.53 -19.25
C MET A 287 20.59 18.70 -17.75
N LEU A 288 20.47 17.60 -17.00
CA LEU A 288 20.22 17.64 -15.56
C LEU A 288 21.37 18.28 -14.76
N ARG A 289 22.61 18.27 -15.27
CA ARG A 289 23.73 18.99 -14.64
C ARG A 289 23.58 20.51 -14.71
N LEU A 290 22.73 21.03 -15.60
CA LEU A 290 22.41 22.45 -15.70
C LEU A 290 21.29 22.87 -14.75
N SER A 291 20.81 21.95 -13.90
CA SER A 291 19.78 22.24 -12.91
C SER A 291 20.37 23.07 -11.77
N SER A 292 19.68 24.14 -11.40
CA SER A 292 20.00 24.95 -10.22
C SER A 292 19.68 24.23 -8.89
N ILE A 293 18.83 23.21 -8.91
CA ILE A 293 18.54 22.34 -7.76
C ILE A 293 19.13 20.94 -7.97
N SER A 294 19.43 20.24 -6.89
CA SER A 294 19.83 18.83 -6.94
C SER A 294 18.68 17.97 -7.49
N PRO A 295 18.85 17.28 -8.64
CA PRO A 295 17.75 16.53 -9.25
C PRO A 295 17.35 15.29 -8.45
N PHE A 296 16.06 15.12 -8.18
CA PHE A 296 15.50 13.97 -7.46
C PHE A 296 14.39 13.28 -8.26
N TYR A 297 14.13 12.00 -7.97
CA TYR A 297 13.11 11.22 -8.68
C TYR A 297 11.69 11.68 -8.29
N VAL A 298 10.80 11.73 -9.28
CA VAL A 298 9.39 12.11 -9.08
C VAL A 298 8.48 11.03 -9.63
N LYS A 299 7.39 10.74 -8.91
CA LYS A 299 6.33 9.86 -9.41
C LYS A 299 5.52 10.56 -10.50
N LYS A 300 4.93 9.80 -11.41
CA LYS A 300 4.00 10.30 -12.42
C LYS A 300 2.62 10.48 -11.77
N SER A 301 2.38 11.65 -11.17
CA SER A 301 1.05 12.09 -10.74
C SER A 301 0.24 12.54 -11.97
N GLY A 302 -1.04 12.14 -12.02
CA GLY A 302 -1.97 12.43 -13.12
C GLY A 302 -2.46 13.87 -13.14
N ASP A 303 -2.56 14.49 -11.97
CA ASP A 303 -2.92 15.89 -11.80
C ASP A 303 -1.68 16.74 -11.52
N GLY A 304 -1.72 17.98 -12.00
CA GLY A 304 -0.69 19.00 -11.77
C GLY A 304 -0.33 19.05 -10.30
N ASP A 305 0.81 18.45 -9.97
CA ASP A 305 1.34 18.34 -8.60
C ASP A 305 1.76 19.74 -8.12
N ASP A 306 0.76 20.57 -7.78
CA ASP A 306 0.92 21.99 -7.46
C ASP A 306 1.91 22.19 -6.31
N ALA A 307 1.93 21.27 -5.35
CA ALA A 307 2.91 21.25 -4.27
C ALA A 307 4.36 21.05 -4.78
N LEU A 308 4.57 20.19 -5.79
CA LEU A 308 5.89 20.03 -6.42
C LEU A 308 6.25 21.26 -7.24
N VAL A 309 5.29 21.79 -7.98
CA VAL A 309 5.45 23.00 -8.79
C VAL A 309 5.83 24.16 -7.88
N GLU A 310 5.17 24.37 -6.74
CA GLU A 310 5.51 25.38 -5.74
C GLU A 310 6.86 25.14 -5.08
N LYS A 311 7.18 23.90 -4.72
CA LYS A 311 8.49 23.55 -4.13
C LYS A 311 9.65 23.81 -5.09
N VAL A 312 9.45 23.55 -6.39
CA VAL A 312 10.48 23.72 -7.43
C VAL A 312 10.47 25.14 -8.01
N ILE A 313 9.35 25.87 -7.97
CA ILE A 313 9.25 27.29 -8.39
C ILE A 313 9.65 28.24 -7.26
N GLY A 314 9.61 27.79 -6.00
CA GLY A 314 10.09 28.41 -4.76
C GLY A 314 10.50 29.87 -4.87
N ALA A 315 9.69 30.75 -4.25
CA ALA A 315 9.71 32.22 -4.17
C ALA A 315 10.29 32.97 -5.40
N PRO A 316 9.54 33.92 -6.00
CA PRO A 316 10.06 34.69 -7.12
C PRO A 316 11.40 35.31 -6.72
N GLU A 317 12.45 34.98 -7.47
CA GLU A 317 13.74 35.65 -7.38
C GLU A 317 13.48 37.12 -7.77
N THR A 318 13.20 37.95 -6.78
CA THR A 318 13.38 39.40 -6.89
C THR A 318 14.85 39.62 -7.18
N GLY A 319 15.18 39.85 -8.45
CA GLY A 319 16.46 40.46 -8.80
C GLY A 319 16.59 41.78 -8.04
N PRO A 320 17.81 42.13 -7.59
CA PRO A 320 18.59 43.00 -8.45
C PRO A 320 20.11 42.72 -8.41
N GLY A 321 20.79 43.21 -9.46
CA GLY A 321 22.18 43.66 -9.32
C GLY A 321 23.24 42.69 -9.81
N ALA A 322 23.68 42.90 -11.05
CA ALA A 322 25.07 42.66 -11.39
C ALA A 322 25.95 43.65 -10.59
N PRO A 323 27.03 43.20 -9.92
CA PRO A 323 28.18 44.04 -9.68
C PRO A 323 29.19 43.78 -10.80
N GLY A 324 29.49 44.84 -11.57
CA GLY A 324 30.57 44.84 -12.53
C GLY A 324 31.89 44.50 -11.85
N ARG A 325 32.67 43.60 -12.47
CA ARG A 325 34.09 43.45 -12.17
C ARG A 325 34.87 44.05 -13.33
N VAL A 326 35.10 45.35 -13.22
CA VAL A 326 36.23 46.01 -13.88
C VAL A 326 37.46 45.48 -13.15
N THR A 327 38.29 44.69 -13.83
CA THR A 327 39.69 44.55 -13.45
C THR A 327 40.49 45.20 -14.55
N GLN A 328 40.99 46.39 -14.22
CA GLN A 328 41.99 47.12 -14.98
C GLN A 328 43.18 46.22 -15.32
N GLN A 329 43.52 46.25 -16.59
CA GLN A 329 44.82 45.93 -17.12
C GLN A 329 45.73 47.13 -16.79
N GLN A 330 46.69 46.94 -15.89
CA GLN A 330 47.83 47.85 -15.75
C GLN A 330 49.05 47.14 -16.34
N SER A 331 49.62 47.85 -17.34
CA SER A 331 51.00 47.87 -17.85
C SER A 331 52.00 46.91 -17.23
#